data_AF-A0A1G9NT41-F1
#
_entry.id   AF-A0A1G9NT41-F1
#
_cell.length_a   1.000
_cell.length_b   1.000
_cell.length_c   1.000
_cell.angle_alpha   90.00
_cell.angle_beta   90.00
_cell.angle_gamma   90.00
#
_symmetry.space_group_name_H-M   'P 1'
#
loop_
_entity.id
_entity.type
_entity.pdbx_description
1 polymer ?
#
loop_
_entity_poly.entity_id
_entity_poly.type
_entity_poly.pdbx_seq_one_letter_code
_entity_poly.pdbx_strand_id
1 'polypeptide(L)'
;MPDKDKAAPEDFAATLDRLEALVGQLESGELSLEQSLTAFEQGVRLTRDAQRRLDEAELKVRALVEQPDGTLAEAAFDTPKRPAEADDDH
;
A
#
# COMPACT_ATOMS: atom_id res chain seq x y z
N MET A 1 -13.56 8.13 -24.07
CA MET A 1 -13.04 9.04 -23.03
C MET A 1 -12.55 8.15 -21.92
N PRO A 2 -11.28 8.21 -21.47
CA PRO A 2 -10.83 7.36 -20.39
C PRO A 2 -11.26 7.98 -19.06
N ASP A 3 -12.03 7.21 -18.30
CA ASP A 3 -12.54 7.55 -16.98
C ASP A 3 -11.37 7.82 -16.01
N LYS A 4 -11.10 9.11 -15.76
CA LYS A 4 -10.20 9.59 -14.69
C LYS A 4 -10.92 9.71 -13.35
N ASP A 5 -12.12 9.13 -13.25
CA ASP A 5 -12.96 9.16 -12.06
C ASP A 5 -12.68 7.95 -11.16
N LYS A 6 -11.50 7.99 -10.55
CA LYS A 6 -11.21 7.49 -9.20
C LYS A 6 -9.73 7.75 -8.97
N ALA A 7 -9.41 8.98 -8.57
CA ALA A 7 -8.25 9.18 -7.72
C ALA A 7 -8.51 8.39 -6.44
N ALA A 8 -8.19 7.09 -6.46
CA ALA A 8 -7.98 6.31 -5.27
C ALA A 8 -7.03 7.12 -4.37
N PRO A 9 -7.21 7.10 -3.03
CA PRO A 9 -6.34 7.82 -2.12
C PRO A 9 -4.91 7.43 -2.48
N GLU A 10 -4.09 8.34 -3.08
CA GLU A 10 -2.88 8.01 -3.90
C GLU A 10 -2.39 6.58 -3.66
N ASP A 11 -2.67 5.66 -4.58
CA ASP A 11 -2.53 4.22 -4.36
C ASP A 11 -1.25 3.87 -3.56
N PHE A 12 -1.37 3.11 -2.47
CA PHE A 12 -0.21 2.75 -1.62
C PHE A 12 0.91 2.12 -2.46
N ALA A 13 0.51 1.34 -3.49
CA ALA A 13 1.42 0.82 -4.51
C ALA A 13 2.21 1.94 -5.22
N ALA A 14 1.56 3.04 -5.62
CA ALA A 14 2.23 4.17 -6.24
C ALA A 14 3.19 4.90 -5.28
N THR A 15 2.89 4.93 -3.97
CA THR A 15 3.84 5.45 -2.97
C THR A 15 5.09 4.57 -2.87
N LEU A 16 4.91 3.25 -2.91
CA LEU A 16 6.02 2.29 -2.91
C LEU A 16 6.85 2.39 -4.20
N ASP A 17 6.23 2.44 -5.37
CA ASP A 17 6.93 2.58 -6.66
C ASP A 17 7.82 3.84 -6.69
N ARG A 18 7.31 4.96 -6.16
CA ARG A 18 8.09 6.20 -6.05
C ARG A 18 9.26 6.05 -5.09
N LEU A 19 9.07 5.34 -3.97
CA LEU A 19 10.13 5.10 -3.00
C LEU A 19 11.23 4.21 -3.60
N GLU A 20 10.87 3.14 -4.30
CA GLU A 20 11.80 2.24 -4.98
C GLU A 20 12.61 2.99 -6.06
N ALA A 21 11.95 3.79 -6.89
CA ALA A 21 12.63 4.61 -7.88
C ALA A 21 13.64 5.57 -7.25
N LEU A 22 13.27 6.17 -6.12
CA LEU A 22 14.11 7.13 -5.42
C LEU A 22 15.31 6.46 -4.74
N VAL A 23 15.11 5.28 -4.14
CA VAL A 23 16.19 4.44 -3.62
C VAL A 23 17.14 4.02 -4.75
N GLY A 24 16.62 3.57 -5.89
CA GLY A 24 17.45 3.23 -7.05
C GLY A 24 18.29 4.41 -7.55
N GLN A 25 17.75 5.62 -7.53
CA GLN A 25 18.52 6.83 -7.85
C GLN A 25 19.62 7.13 -6.83
N LEU A 26 19.35 6.97 -5.53
CA LEU A 26 20.35 7.13 -4.48
C LEU A 26 21.47 6.08 -4.58
N GLU A 27 21.11 4.84 -4.92
CA GLU A 27 22.07 3.74 -5.09
C GLU A 27 22.92 3.86 -6.35
N SER A 28 22.42 4.55 -7.39
CA SER A 28 23.17 4.77 -8.64
C SER A 28 24.45 5.59 -8.43
N GLY A 29 24.49 6.44 -7.38
CA GLY A 29 25.62 7.32 -7.11
C GLY A 29 25.80 8.46 -8.12
N GLU A 30 24.86 8.66 -9.05
CA GLU A 30 24.94 9.70 -10.09
C GLU A 30 24.43 11.07 -9.59
N LEU A 31 23.81 11.11 -8.40
CA LEU A 31 23.24 12.32 -7.83
C LEU A 31 24.31 13.21 -7.18
N SER A 32 24.21 14.52 -7.41
CA SER A 32 24.96 15.49 -6.63
C SER A 32 24.53 15.50 -5.15
N LEU A 33 25.30 16.16 -4.29
CA LEU A 33 24.98 16.26 -2.86
C LEU A 33 23.60 16.90 -2.62
N GLU A 34 23.29 18.01 -3.30
CA GLU A 34 21.97 18.66 -3.18
C GLU A 34 20.84 17.77 -3.67
N GLN A 35 21.06 17.05 -4.78
CA GLN A 35 20.06 16.14 -5.32
C GLN A 35 19.83 14.95 -4.38
N SER A 36 20.90 14.42 -3.79
CA SER A 36 20.83 13.34 -2.79
C SER A 36 20.07 13.78 -1.54
N LEU A 37 20.31 15.00 -1.06
CA LEU A 37 19.56 15.57 0.07
C LEU A 37 18.07 15.75 -0.26
N THR A 38 17.77 16.25 -1.45
CA THR A 38 16.38 16.43 -1.92
C THR A 38 15.67 15.09 -2.04
N ALA A 39 16.33 14.10 -2.65
CA ALA A 39 15.81 12.74 -2.78
C ALA A 39 15.55 12.14 -1.39
N PHE A 40 16.51 12.25 -0.46
CA PHE A 40 16.33 11.79 0.91
C PHE A 40 15.13 12.43 1.61
N GLU A 41 14.96 13.74 1.52
CA GLU A 41 13.77 14.42 2.07
C GLU A 41 12.46 13.89 1.48
N GLN A 42 12.42 13.67 0.17
CA GLN A 42 11.25 13.12 -0.51
C GLN A 42 10.97 11.69 -0.03
N GLY A 43 11.99 10.84 0.07
CA GLY A 43 11.86 9.48 0.61
C GLY A 43 11.29 9.47 2.03
N VAL A 44 11.78 10.35 2.92
CA VAL A 44 11.26 10.47 4.29
C VAL A 44 9.79 10.87 4.31
N ARG A 45 9.36 11.79 3.42
CA ARG A 45 7.94 12.19 3.32
C ARG A 45 7.07 11.04 2.83
N LEU A 46 7.50 10.34 1.77
CA LEU A 46 6.79 9.18 1.22
C LEU A 46 6.62 8.07 2.26
N THR A 47 7.67 7.74 3.02
CA THR A 47 7.60 6.72 4.07
C THR A 47 6.63 7.12 5.19
N ARG A 48 6.62 8.39 5.60
CA ARG A 48 5.66 8.88 6.60
C ARG A 48 4.22 8.81 6.12
N ASP A 49 3.99 9.15 4.84
CA ASP A 49 2.67 9.06 4.24
C ASP A 49 2.19 7.61 4.12
N ALA A 50 3.08 6.70 3.72
CA ALA A 50 2.82 5.26 3.68
C ALA A 50 2.43 4.73 5.08
N GLN A 51 3.20 5.08 6.11
CA GLN A 51 2.91 4.66 7.48
C GLN A 51 1.55 5.16 7.95
N ARG A 52 1.24 6.45 7.75
CA ARG A 52 -0.06 7.04 8.14
C ARG A 52 -1.23 6.29 7.50
N ARG A 53 -1.09 5.90 6.24
CA ARG A 53 -2.13 5.14 5.52
C ARG A 53 -2.33 3.74 6.07
N LEU A 54 -1.24 3.07 6.44
CA LEU A 54 -1.30 1.77 7.09
C LEU A 54 -2.00 1.89 8.45
N ASP A 55 -1.66 2.92 9.24
CA ASP A 55 -2.29 3.17 10.54
C ASP A 55 -3.81 3.44 10.38
N GLU A 56 -4.20 4.23 9.38
CA GLU A 56 -5.61 4.49 9.05
C GLU A 56 -6.35 3.22 8.60
N ALA A 57 -5.70 2.38 7.79
CA ALA A 57 -6.27 1.11 7.36
C ALA A 57 -6.45 0.15 8.54
N GLU A 58 -5.44 0.06 9.42
CA GLU A 58 -5.51 -0.75 10.63
C GLU A 58 -6.64 -0.28 11.56
N LEU A 59 -6.79 1.02 11.77
CA LEU A 59 -7.88 1.57 12.58
C LEU A 59 -9.25 1.21 11.99
N LYS A 60 -9.42 1.30 10.67
CA LYS A 60 -10.65 0.91 9.98
C LYS A 60 -10.93 -0.59 10.14
N VAL A 61 -9.91 -1.44 10.02
CA VAL A 61 -10.05 -2.89 10.23
C VAL A 61 -10.47 -3.17 11.67
N ARG A 62 -9.81 -2.56 12.66
CA ARG A 62 -10.17 -2.72 14.08
C ARG A 62 -11.62 -2.29 14.33
N ALA A 63 -12.04 -1.14 13.81
CA ALA A 63 -13.42 -0.65 13.98
C ALA A 63 -14.49 -1.53 13.30
N LEU A 64 -14.15 -2.24 12.23
CA LEU A 64 -15.04 -3.20 11.56
C LEU A 64 -15.11 -4.55 12.30
N VAL A 65 -14.04 -4.90 13.01
CA VAL A 65 -13.88 -6.16 13.72
C VAL A 65 -14.39 -6.06 15.17
N GLU A 66 -14.43 -4.87 15.78
CA GLU A 66 -14.92 -4.69 17.15
C GLU A 66 -16.43 -4.90 17.26
N GLN A 67 -16.83 -5.97 17.96
CA GLN A 67 -18.23 -6.26 18.27
C GLN A 67 -18.71 -5.45 19.50
N PRO A 68 -20.03 -5.27 19.68
CA PRO A 68 -20.60 -4.53 20.81
C PRO A 68 -20.22 -5.05 22.21
N ASP A 69 -19.72 -6.29 22.30
CA ASP A 69 -19.27 -6.95 23.53
C ASP A 69 -17.76 -6.80 23.79
N GLY A 70 -17.03 -6.07 22.94
CA GLY A 70 -15.58 -5.87 23.05
C GLY A 70 -14.75 -7.03 22.50
N THR A 71 -15.37 -8.00 21.83
CA THR A 71 -14.66 -9.10 21.17
C THR A 71 -14.29 -8.74 19.72
N LEU A 72 -13.13 -9.18 19.26
CA LEU A 72 -12.72 -9.07 17.87
C LEU A 72 -13.47 -10.14 17.06
N ALA A 73 -14.39 -9.74 16.17
CA ALA A 73 -14.94 -10.62 15.16
C ALA A 73 -13.84 -11.03 14.17
N GLU A 74 -13.51 -12.32 14.09
CA GLU A 74 -12.78 -12.84 12.94
C GLU A 74 -13.65 -12.67 11.69
N ALA A 75 -13.61 -11.49 11.08
CA ALA A 75 -14.13 -11.31 9.74
C ALA A 75 -13.18 -12.10 8.84
N ALA A 76 -13.57 -13.35 8.55
CA ALA A 76 -12.97 -14.12 7.48
C ALA A 76 -13.01 -13.24 6.24
N PHE A 77 -11.86 -12.69 5.87
CA PHE A 77 -11.70 -12.10 4.55
C PHE A 77 -12.03 -13.22 3.58
N ASP A 78 -13.17 -13.08 2.90
CA ASP A 78 -13.57 -13.96 1.81
C ASP A 78 -12.49 -13.80 0.74
N THR A 79 -11.46 -14.63 0.85
CA THR A 79 -10.56 -14.89 -0.26
C THR A 79 -11.48 -15.52 -1.28
N PRO A 80 -11.75 -14.87 -2.43
CA PRO A 80 -12.63 -15.44 -3.43
C PRO A 80 -12.07 -16.82 -3.74
N LYS A 81 -12.79 -17.84 -3.28
CA LYS A 81 -12.42 -19.23 -3.46
C LYS A 81 -12.27 -19.41 -4.96
N ARG A 82 -11.02 -19.51 -5.42
CA ARG A 82 -10.70 -19.87 -6.80
C ARG A 82 -11.58 -21.09 -7.10
N PRO A 83 -12.47 -21.03 -8.11
CA PRO A 83 -13.31 -22.17 -8.41
C PRO A 83 -12.36 -23.33 -8.63
N ALA A 84 -12.59 -24.42 -7.88
CA ALA A 84 -11.83 -25.64 -8.04
C ALA A 84 -11.83 -25.97 -9.52
N GLU A 85 -10.64 -25.93 -10.13
CA GLU A 85 -10.43 -26.44 -11.47
C GLU A 85 -10.96 -27.87 -11.45
N ALA A 86 -12.04 -28.06 -12.20
CA ALA A 86 -12.53 -29.37 -12.55
C ALA A 86 -11.47 -29.98 -13.46
N ASP A 87 -10.53 -30.71 -12.88
CA ASP A 87 -9.75 -31.69 -13.64
C ASP A 87 -10.65 -32.91 -13.86
N ASP A 88 -11.36 -32.79 -14.98
CA ASP A 88 -11.87 -33.83 -15.85
C ASP A 88 -10.74 -34.82 -16.21
N ASP A 89 -11.05 -36.12 -16.16
CA ASP A 89 -10.40 -37.24 -16.87
C ASP A 89 -8.98 -37.72 -16.45
N HIS A 90 -8.92 -38.78 -15.64
CA HIS A 90 -8.37 -40.09 -16.06
C HIS A 90 -8.81 -41.23 -15.12
#